data_AF-A0A7S0G8S3-F1
#
_entry.id   AF-A0A7S0G8S3-F1
#
_cell.length_a   1.000
_cell.length_b   1.000
_cell.length_c   1.000
_cell.angle_alpha   90.00
_cell.angle_beta   90.00
_cell.angle_gamma   90.00
#
_symmetry.space_group_name_H-M   'P 1'
#
loop_
_entity.id
_entity.type
_entity.pdbx_description
1 polymer ?
#
loop_
_entity_poly.entity_id
_entity_poly.type
_entity_poly.pdbx_seq_one_letter_code
_entity_poly.pdbx_strand_id
1 'polypeptide(L)'
;DKLKNNNRTEKSITSLATTVGSLVPRYVIILLCTLAYYVGRAIFDTFSIPDGLIRPAENPFHGFSGMKRTLNYSIVLSIHVLKSFSLDPIGSSHEYGYDCIPEISGNDWRLCIPAGLLLLLLVIIVQCLRKGVESTVMLIVALSWMATLFPVSGLVKVGTFVADRIVVASSVVLAVFGARFLVHFILGNQTSTSPQNSKSRSRPLTVGIRSSLVAAGIVFMGYRVMHRSGEWMTSPDLLESSLKACPRSAKSNLEISKIYSGLYPEKLDMELAKTYIEKAEEIDPEYCDIHWQWAQLLFKQQRYLEFEGRLTKAVTCPFTTGGAYPLFEQYWGMVSQDPNHGAAAVKRRAEYVTIIQAAVAEAKDDEERNLKK
;
A
#
# COMPACT_ATOMS: atom_id res chain seq x y z
N ASP A 1 13.19 -46.37 32.69
CA ASP A 1 13.11 -45.21 31.77
C ASP A 1 11.97 -45.23 30.74
N LYS A 2 11.71 -46.32 30.00
CA LYS A 2 10.57 -46.38 29.04
C LYS A 2 9.18 -46.07 29.64
N LEU A 3 8.89 -46.59 30.84
CA LEU A 3 7.62 -46.34 31.55
C LEU A 3 7.45 -44.89 32.03
N LYS A 4 8.55 -44.20 32.39
CA LYS A 4 8.51 -42.78 32.78
C LYS A 4 8.28 -41.86 31.58
N ASN A 5 8.77 -42.23 30.40
CA ASN A 5 8.51 -41.50 29.17
C ASN A 5 7.05 -41.64 28.71
N ASN A 6 6.48 -42.86 28.71
CA ASN A 6 5.06 -43.06 28.34
C ASN A 6 4.10 -42.25 29.22
N ASN A 7 4.29 -42.26 30.54
CA ASN A 7 3.46 -41.47 31.46
C ASN A 7 3.58 -39.94 31.25
N ARG A 8 4.70 -39.47 30.71
CA ARG A 8 4.91 -38.04 30.39
C ARG A 8 4.23 -37.67 29.06
N THR A 9 4.26 -38.56 28.07
CA THR A 9 3.58 -38.37 26.78
C THR A 9 2.07 -38.42 26.95
N GLU A 10 1.53 -39.38 27.71
CA GLU A 10 0.09 -39.48 28.01
C GLU A 10 -0.45 -38.25 28.75
N LYS A 11 0.27 -37.76 29.78
CA LYS A 11 -0.10 -36.52 30.48
C LYS A 11 -0.04 -35.29 29.59
N SER A 12 0.90 -35.23 28.66
CA SER A 12 0.98 -34.14 27.68
C SER A 12 -0.18 -34.16 26.68
N ILE A 13 -0.63 -35.35 26.26
CA ILE A 13 -1.72 -35.52 25.30
C ILE A 13 -3.08 -35.23 25.96
N THR A 14 -3.30 -35.69 27.19
CA THR A 14 -4.52 -35.38 27.95
C THR A 14 -4.64 -33.89 28.30
N SER A 15 -3.52 -33.23 28.62
CA SER A 15 -3.42 -31.77 28.78
C SER A 15 -3.71 -31.00 27.48
N LEU A 16 -3.24 -31.52 26.34
CA LEU A 16 -3.54 -30.94 25.03
C LEU A 16 -5.03 -31.07 24.67
N ALA A 17 -5.63 -32.25 24.88
CA ALA A 17 -7.04 -32.48 24.59
C ALA A 17 -7.96 -31.58 25.43
N THR A 18 -7.63 -31.36 26.71
CA THR A 18 -8.36 -30.43 27.58
C THR A 18 -8.13 -28.97 27.18
N THR A 19 -6.89 -28.59 26.82
CA THR A 19 -6.59 -27.24 26.35
C THR A 19 -7.30 -26.94 25.03
N VAL A 20 -7.21 -27.84 24.05
CA VAL A 20 -7.91 -27.71 22.75
C VAL A 20 -9.42 -27.71 22.98
N GLY A 21 -9.96 -28.62 23.78
CA GLY A 21 -11.38 -28.66 24.14
C GLY A 21 -11.88 -27.35 24.76
N SER A 22 -11.06 -26.69 25.59
CA SER A 22 -11.39 -25.38 26.17
C SER A 22 -11.35 -24.22 25.15
N LEU A 23 -10.60 -24.38 24.06
CA LEU A 23 -10.43 -23.39 23.01
C LEU A 23 -11.46 -23.55 21.88
N VAL A 24 -12.02 -24.75 21.66
CA VAL A 24 -13.01 -24.99 20.60
C VAL A 24 -14.19 -24.01 20.65
N PRO A 25 -14.87 -23.77 21.79
CA PRO A 25 -15.98 -22.82 21.85
C PRO A 25 -15.56 -21.40 21.45
N ARG A 26 -14.33 -20.99 21.81
CA ARG A 26 -13.80 -19.67 21.46
C ARG A 26 -13.56 -19.55 19.96
N TYR A 27 -12.95 -20.56 19.34
CA TYR A 27 -12.73 -20.58 17.90
C TYR A 27 -14.05 -20.65 17.13
N VAL A 28 -15.03 -21.41 17.61
CA VAL A 28 -16.37 -21.45 17.01
C VAL A 28 -17.04 -20.08 17.08
N ILE A 29 -17.00 -19.40 18.23
CA ILE A 29 -17.55 -18.03 18.37
C ILE A 29 -16.80 -17.06 17.44
N ILE A 30 -15.47 -17.10 17.41
CA ILE A 30 -14.68 -16.25 16.50
C ILE A 30 -15.06 -16.51 15.05
N LEU A 31 -15.17 -17.78 14.64
CA LEU A 31 -15.56 -18.15 13.29
C LEU A 31 -16.97 -17.66 12.96
N LEU A 32 -17.93 -17.84 13.87
CA LEU A 32 -19.30 -17.37 13.69
C LEU A 32 -19.38 -15.84 13.61
N CYS A 33 -18.68 -15.11 14.49
CA CYS A 33 -18.60 -13.65 14.41
C CYS A 33 -17.93 -13.18 13.11
N THR A 34 -16.88 -13.87 12.70
CA THR A 34 -16.16 -13.60 11.44
C THR A 34 -17.10 -13.83 10.26
N LEU A 35 -17.77 -14.98 10.22
CA LEU A 35 -18.73 -15.32 9.18
C LEU A 35 -19.91 -14.35 9.16
N ALA A 36 -20.48 -14.00 10.32
CA ALA A 36 -21.56 -13.02 10.42
C ALA A 36 -21.13 -11.63 9.90
N TYR A 37 -19.91 -11.19 10.24
CA TYR A 37 -19.34 -9.96 9.69
C TYR A 37 -19.18 -10.02 8.17
N TYR A 38 -18.58 -11.09 7.65
CA TYR A 38 -18.36 -11.22 6.22
C TYR A 38 -19.69 -11.38 5.46
N VAL A 39 -20.61 -12.21 5.93
CA VAL A 39 -21.94 -12.38 5.32
C VAL A 39 -22.73 -11.08 5.37
N GLY A 40 -22.74 -10.38 6.51
CA GLY A 40 -23.38 -9.07 6.63
C GLY A 40 -22.83 -8.08 5.61
N ARG A 41 -21.50 -7.99 5.48
CA ARG A 41 -20.87 -7.13 4.46
C ARG A 41 -21.21 -7.52 3.03
N ALA A 42 -21.34 -8.82 2.73
CA ALA A 42 -21.77 -9.30 1.41
C ALA A 42 -23.20 -8.86 1.11
N ILE A 43 -24.09 -9.01 2.08
CA ILE A 43 -25.50 -8.63 1.94
C ILE A 43 -25.64 -7.12 1.73
N PHE A 44 -24.86 -6.31 2.44
CA PHE A 44 -24.91 -4.85 2.30
C PHE A 44 -24.10 -4.30 1.12
N ASP A 45 -23.46 -5.16 0.30
CA ASP A 45 -22.55 -4.77 -0.79
C ASP A 45 -21.48 -3.74 -0.35
N THR A 46 -21.07 -3.82 0.92
CA THR A 46 -20.07 -2.91 1.51
C THR A 46 -18.67 -3.50 1.53
N PHE A 47 -18.46 -4.60 0.80
CA PHE A 47 -17.12 -5.19 0.71
C PHE A 47 -16.21 -4.34 -0.13
N SER A 48 -16.63 -4.06 -1.36
CA SER A 48 -15.87 -3.30 -2.33
C SER A 48 -16.31 -1.85 -2.32
N ILE A 49 -15.35 -0.96 -2.56
CA ILE A 49 -15.68 0.39 -2.99
C ILE A 49 -16.39 0.27 -4.35
N PRO A 50 -17.54 0.95 -4.55
CA PRO A 50 -18.24 0.98 -5.83
C PRO A 50 -17.32 1.34 -7.00
N ASP A 51 -17.59 0.74 -8.15
CA ASP A 51 -16.86 1.04 -9.38
C ASP A 51 -17.10 2.52 -9.77
N GLY A 52 -16.04 3.22 -10.19
CA GLY A 52 -16.06 4.66 -10.48
C GLY A 52 -15.63 5.57 -9.32
N LEU A 53 -15.55 5.08 -8.08
CA LEU A 53 -14.98 5.83 -6.96
C LEU A 53 -13.47 5.61 -6.78
N ILE A 54 -12.94 4.51 -7.31
CA ILE A 54 -11.50 4.23 -7.30
C ILE A 54 -10.86 4.84 -8.54
N ARG A 55 -9.85 5.67 -8.34
CA ARG A 55 -9.05 6.22 -9.44
C ARG A 55 -8.06 5.17 -9.95
N PRO A 56 -7.96 4.93 -11.27
CA PRO A 56 -6.93 4.05 -11.84
C PRO A 56 -5.50 4.47 -11.44
N ALA A 57 -5.27 5.79 -11.33
CA ALA A 57 -4.01 6.37 -10.87
C ALA A 57 -3.62 5.94 -9.44
N GLU A 58 -4.59 5.61 -8.58
CA GLU A 58 -4.38 5.19 -7.19
C GLU A 58 -4.27 3.68 -7.06
N ASN A 59 -5.15 2.93 -7.72
CA ASN A 59 -5.06 1.49 -7.79
C ASN A 59 -5.26 0.98 -9.23
N PRO A 60 -4.16 0.69 -9.95
CA PRO A 60 -4.24 0.19 -11.33
C PRO A 60 -4.91 -1.19 -11.41
N PHE A 61 -4.88 -1.97 -10.32
CA PHE A 61 -5.35 -3.36 -10.32
C PHE A 61 -6.81 -3.50 -9.86
N HIS A 62 -7.50 -2.39 -9.57
CA HIS A 62 -8.87 -2.43 -9.06
C HIS A 62 -9.83 -3.18 -10.01
N GLY A 63 -9.69 -2.96 -11.33
CA GLY A 63 -10.49 -3.58 -12.39
C GLY A 63 -10.08 -4.99 -12.78
N PHE A 64 -8.98 -5.53 -12.22
CA PHE A 64 -8.56 -6.90 -12.53
C PHE A 64 -9.51 -7.92 -11.89
N SER A 65 -9.79 -9.00 -12.61
CA SER A 65 -10.65 -10.11 -12.16
C SER A 65 -9.99 -11.47 -12.39
N GLY A 66 -10.55 -12.52 -11.75
CA GLY A 66 -10.12 -13.90 -11.91
C GLY A 66 -8.63 -14.13 -11.62
N MET A 67 -7.99 -14.98 -12.45
CA MET A 67 -6.59 -15.36 -12.30
C MET A 67 -5.64 -14.17 -12.45
N LYS A 68 -5.95 -13.23 -13.35
CA LYS A 68 -5.15 -12.01 -13.55
C LYS A 68 -5.05 -11.21 -12.25
N ARG A 69 -6.16 -11.07 -11.52
CA ARG A 69 -6.19 -10.43 -10.20
C ARG A 69 -5.33 -11.19 -9.19
N THR A 70 -5.54 -12.50 -9.05
CA THR A 70 -4.81 -13.33 -8.09
C THR A 70 -3.31 -13.28 -8.29
N LEU A 71 -2.84 -13.40 -9.54
CA LEU A 71 -1.42 -13.34 -9.87
C LEU A 71 -0.84 -11.97 -9.49
N ASN A 72 -1.44 -10.88 -9.99
CA ASN A 72 -0.94 -9.52 -9.76
C ASN A 72 -0.93 -9.14 -8.26
N TYR A 73 -2.00 -9.44 -7.53
CA TYR A 73 -2.05 -9.17 -6.09
C TYR A 73 -1.14 -10.09 -5.26
N SER A 74 -0.73 -11.26 -5.75
CA SER A 74 0.25 -12.10 -5.06
C SER A 74 1.62 -11.41 -4.95
N ILE A 75 2.02 -10.64 -5.98
CA ILE A 75 3.24 -9.83 -5.97
C ILE A 75 3.08 -8.66 -4.99
N VAL A 76 1.95 -7.97 -5.05
CA VAL A 76 1.64 -6.86 -4.14
C VAL A 76 1.71 -7.32 -2.69
N LEU A 77 1.08 -8.45 -2.37
CA LEU A 77 1.12 -9.03 -1.04
C LEU A 77 2.55 -9.44 -0.64
N SER A 78 3.31 -10.02 -1.57
CA SER A 78 4.72 -10.39 -1.34
C SER A 78 5.58 -9.19 -0.98
N ILE A 79 5.40 -8.07 -1.66
CA ILE A 79 6.10 -6.81 -1.36
C ILE A 79 5.77 -6.33 0.05
N HIS A 80 4.50 -6.36 0.47
CA HIS A 80 4.12 -5.98 1.83
C HIS A 80 4.69 -6.92 2.90
N VAL A 81 4.72 -8.23 2.61
CA VAL A 81 5.36 -9.21 3.49
C VAL A 81 6.84 -8.91 3.63
N LEU A 82 7.57 -8.71 2.52
CA LEU A 82 9.00 -8.37 2.53
C LEU A 82 9.26 -7.05 3.27
N LYS A 83 8.45 -6.01 3.03
CA LYS A 83 8.54 -4.74 3.75
C LYS A 83 8.37 -4.90 5.26
N SER A 84 7.51 -5.82 5.69
CA SER A 84 7.35 -6.15 7.11
C SER A 84 8.65 -6.71 7.73
N PHE A 85 9.48 -7.39 6.92
CA PHE A 85 10.83 -7.83 7.30
C PHE A 85 11.91 -6.75 7.09
N SER A 86 11.52 -5.49 6.85
CA SER A 86 12.44 -4.39 6.49
C SER A 86 13.23 -4.62 5.19
N LEU A 87 12.80 -5.59 4.37
CA LEU A 87 13.29 -5.82 3.02
C LEU A 87 12.44 -5.00 2.06
N ASP A 88 13.00 -3.94 1.50
CA ASP A 88 12.27 -3.01 0.66
C ASP A 88 12.73 -3.08 -0.80
N PRO A 89 12.22 -4.04 -1.60
CA PRO A 89 12.72 -4.29 -2.95
C PRO A 89 12.40 -3.16 -3.94
N ILE A 90 11.42 -2.30 -3.62
CA ILE A 90 10.93 -1.23 -4.49
C ILE A 90 11.17 0.17 -3.91
N GLY A 91 11.96 0.26 -2.82
CA GLY A 91 12.17 1.50 -2.07
C GLY A 91 10.93 1.95 -1.29
N SER A 92 11.07 2.99 -0.46
CA SER A 92 10.00 3.45 0.45
C SER A 92 9.24 4.64 -0.15
N SER A 93 7.93 4.49 -0.34
CA SER A 93 7.04 5.53 -0.87
C SER A 93 5.85 5.71 0.06
N HIS A 94 5.37 6.95 0.23
CA HIS A 94 4.16 7.21 1.02
C HIS A 94 2.93 6.54 0.39
N GLU A 95 2.91 6.48 -0.93
CA GLU A 95 1.89 5.81 -1.73
C GLU A 95 2.50 5.27 -3.02
N TYR A 96 2.06 4.08 -3.46
CA TYR A 96 2.43 3.55 -4.77
C TYR A 96 1.19 3.58 -5.64
N GLY A 97 1.24 4.36 -6.71
CA GLY A 97 0.16 4.49 -7.68
C GLY A 97 0.39 3.66 -8.94
N TYR A 98 -0.28 4.09 -10.00
CA TYR A 98 -0.18 3.55 -11.34
C TYR A 98 1.28 3.39 -11.79
N ASP A 99 1.57 2.23 -12.40
CA ASP A 99 2.86 1.83 -12.98
C ASP A 99 4.08 1.76 -12.03
N CYS A 100 3.87 1.86 -10.70
CA CYS A 100 4.91 1.54 -9.72
C CYS A 100 5.22 0.05 -9.65
N ILE A 101 4.19 -0.78 -9.79
CA ILE A 101 4.29 -2.24 -9.89
C ILE A 101 3.65 -2.62 -11.21
N PRO A 102 4.45 -2.87 -12.26
CA PRO A 102 3.92 -3.20 -13.57
C PRO A 102 3.12 -4.50 -13.52
N GLU A 103 2.05 -4.56 -14.31
CA GLU A 103 1.26 -5.78 -14.49
C GLU A 103 2.17 -6.98 -14.81
N ILE A 104 1.86 -8.12 -14.23
CA ILE A 104 2.52 -9.40 -14.49
C ILE A 104 1.62 -10.33 -15.30
N SER A 105 2.27 -11.08 -16.19
CA SER A 105 1.67 -12.20 -16.91
C SER A 105 1.98 -13.53 -16.23
N GLY A 106 1.33 -14.61 -16.66
CA GLY A 106 1.47 -15.93 -16.05
C GLY A 106 2.88 -16.56 -16.16
N ASN A 107 3.74 -16.07 -17.06
CA ASN A 107 5.11 -16.58 -17.25
C ASN A 107 6.18 -15.59 -16.74
N ASP A 108 5.78 -14.64 -15.89
CA ASP A 108 6.70 -13.62 -15.37
C ASP A 108 7.61 -14.19 -14.28
N TRP A 109 8.92 -13.99 -14.40
CA TRP A 109 9.91 -14.48 -13.44
C TRP A 109 9.71 -13.89 -12.02
N ARG A 110 9.06 -12.73 -11.92
CA ARG A 110 8.74 -12.08 -10.63
C ARG A 110 7.85 -12.97 -9.76
N LEU A 111 7.10 -13.91 -10.35
CA LEU A 111 6.30 -14.93 -9.63
C LEU A 111 7.15 -15.87 -8.76
N CYS A 112 8.47 -15.93 -8.98
CA CYS A 112 9.38 -16.63 -8.08
C CYS A 112 9.38 -16.04 -6.66
N ILE A 113 9.08 -14.75 -6.49
CA ILE A 113 9.02 -14.07 -5.20
C ILE A 113 7.88 -14.64 -4.32
N PRO A 114 6.59 -14.59 -4.74
CA PRO A 114 5.50 -15.18 -3.98
C PRO A 114 5.69 -16.68 -3.79
N ALA A 115 6.16 -17.41 -4.80
CA ALA A 115 6.42 -18.84 -4.68
C ALA A 115 7.49 -19.15 -3.60
N GLY A 116 8.59 -18.40 -3.58
CA GLY A 116 9.65 -18.53 -2.58
C GLY A 116 9.18 -18.20 -1.16
N LEU A 117 8.37 -17.14 -1.01
CA LEU A 117 7.78 -16.77 0.29
C LEU A 117 6.80 -17.84 0.80
N LEU A 118 5.97 -18.40 -0.07
CA LEU A 118 5.07 -19.51 0.28
C LEU A 118 5.84 -20.77 0.68
N LEU A 119 6.92 -21.11 -0.04
CA LEU A 119 7.79 -22.22 0.31
C LEU A 119 8.47 -22.01 1.67
N LEU A 120 8.98 -20.80 1.94
CA LEU A 120 9.56 -20.44 3.23
C LEU A 120 8.53 -20.56 4.36
N LEU A 121 7.32 -20.06 4.13
CA LEU A 121 6.21 -20.16 5.08
C LEU A 121 5.87 -21.62 5.38
N LEU A 122 5.80 -22.47 4.36
CA LEU A 122 5.56 -23.91 4.51
C LEU A 122 6.65 -24.58 5.35
N VAL A 123 7.92 -24.25 5.09
CA VAL A 123 9.05 -24.76 5.89
C VAL A 123 8.93 -24.33 7.35
N ILE A 124 8.60 -23.07 7.61
CA ILE A 124 8.39 -22.54 8.97
C ILE A 124 7.23 -23.27 9.66
N ILE A 125 6.09 -23.46 8.97
CA ILE A 125 4.94 -24.20 9.48
C ILE A 125 5.36 -25.61 9.90
N VAL A 126 6.02 -26.36 9.01
CA VAL A 126 6.45 -27.72 9.29
C VAL A 126 7.44 -27.78 10.46
N GLN A 127 8.38 -26.81 10.54
CA GLN A 127 9.33 -26.75 11.65
C GLN A 127 8.66 -26.41 12.99
N CYS A 128 7.72 -25.48 13.03
CA CYS A 128 6.98 -25.13 14.24
C CYS A 128 6.13 -26.30 14.74
N LEU A 129 5.45 -27.01 13.84
CA LEU A 129 4.69 -28.21 14.16
C LEU A 129 5.59 -29.31 14.75
N ARG A 130 6.80 -29.49 14.21
CA ARG A 130 7.77 -30.48 14.73
C ARG A 130 8.38 -30.10 16.08
N LYS A 131 8.57 -28.80 16.36
CA LYS A 131 9.12 -28.31 17.64
C LYS A 131 8.12 -28.43 18.80
N GLY A 132 6.82 -28.48 18.50
CA GLY A 132 5.76 -28.73 19.48
C GLY A 132 4.80 -27.55 19.66
N VAL A 133 3.93 -27.69 20.66
CA VAL A 133 2.73 -26.85 20.84
C VAL A 133 3.07 -25.38 21.01
N GLU A 134 4.08 -25.04 21.83
CA GLU A 134 4.44 -23.64 22.07
C GLU A 134 4.85 -22.92 20.78
N SER A 135 5.70 -23.55 19.95
CA SER A 135 6.14 -22.98 18.67
C SER A 135 4.99 -22.86 17.67
N THR A 136 4.03 -23.79 17.73
CA THR A 136 2.83 -23.79 16.88
C THR A 136 1.89 -22.65 17.27
N VAL A 137 1.61 -22.46 18.56
CA VAL A 137 0.78 -21.35 19.05
C VAL A 137 1.42 -20.01 18.70
N MET A 138 2.73 -19.88 18.87
CA MET A 138 3.49 -18.69 18.48
C MET A 138 3.34 -18.38 16.99
N LEU A 139 3.44 -19.40 16.12
CA LEU A 139 3.21 -19.22 14.69
C LEU A 139 1.78 -18.78 14.37
N ILE A 140 0.78 -19.37 15.03
CA ILE A 140 -0.63 -18.98 14.84
C ILE A 140 -0.85 -17.51 15.22
N VAL A 141 -0.27 -17.05 16.33
CA VAL A 141 -0.33 -15.64 16.72
C VAL A 141 0.39 -14.76 15.71
N ALA A 142 1.56 -15.17 15.19
CA ALA A 142 2.24 -14.39 14.16
C ALA A 142 1.41 -14.26 12.88
N LEU A 143 0.79 -15.36 12.42
CA LEU A 143 -0.08 -15.39 11.25
C LEU A 143 -1.37 -14.59 11.44
N SER A 144 -1.96 -14.58 12.64
CA SER A 144 -3.18 -13.80 12.89
C SER A 144 -2.96 -12.30 12.76
N TRP A 145 -1.77 -11.81 13.05
CA TRP A 145 -1.41 -10.42 12.80
C TRP A 145 -1.03 -10.15 11.35
N MET A 146 -0.47 -11.14 10.63
CA MET A 146 -0.33 -11.02 9.17
C MET A 146 -1.68 -10.89 8.47
N ALA A 147 -2.78 -11.35 9.08
CA ALA A 147 -4.12 -11.14 8.55
C ALA A 147 -4.50 -9.65 8.42
N THR A 148 -3.79 -8.73 9.09
CA THR A 148 -3.95 -7.28 8.85
C THR A 148 -3.57 -6.85 7.43
N LEU A 149 -2.82 -7.68 6.68
CA LEU A 149 -2.54 -7.49 5.25
C LEU A 149 -3.70 -7.93 4.34
N PHE A 150 -4.83 -8.37 4.91
CA PHE A 150 -6.03 -8.75 4.15
C PHE A 150 -6.50 -7.68 3.14
N PRO A 151 -6.52 -6.37 3.45
CA PRO A 151 -6.94 -5.35 2.48
C PRO A 151 -6.09 -5.31 1.22
N VAL A 152 -4.79 -5.61 1.32
CA VAL A 152 -3.84 -5.59 0.19
C VAL A 152 -3.69 -6.95 -0.50
N SER A 153 -4.41 -7.98 -0.02
CA SER A 153 -4.41 -9.31 -0.64
C SER A 153 -5.15 -9.36 -2.00
N GLY A 154 -5.88 -8.30 -2.33
CA GLY A 154 -6.74 -8.26 -3.52
C GLY A 154 -8.06 -9.01 -3.36
N LEU A 155 -8.33 -9.68 -2.24
CA LEU A 155 -9.63 -10.32 -1.99
C LEU A 155 -10.79 -9.33 -1.96
N VAL A 156 -10.50 -8.08 -1.58
CA VAL A 156 -11.44 -6.96 -1.55
C VAL A 156 -10.95 -5.86 -2.49
N LYS A 157 -11.87 -5.17 -3.19
CA LYS A 157 -11.51 -3.97 -3.95
C LYS A 157 -11.28 -2.82 -2.97
N VAL A 158 -10.03 -2.36 -2.90
CA VAL A 158 -9.59 -1.23 -2.06
C VAL A 158 -9.05 -0.11 -2.94
N GLY A 159 -9.18 1.14 -2.48
CA GLY A 159 -8.67 2.30 -3.21
C GLY A 159 -7.15 2.46 -3.08
N THR A 160 -6.57 2.08 -1.95
CA THR A 160 -5.11 2.14 -1.73
C THR A 160 -4.45 0.86 -2.24
N PHE A 161 -3.50 1.01 -3.16
CA PHE A 161 -2.80 -0.11 -3.78
C PHE A 161 -1.68 -0.69 -2.90
N VAL A 162 -0.64 0.10 -2.63
CA VAL A 162 0.44 -0.21 -1.67
C VAL A 162 0.73 1.06 -0.88
N ALA A 163 0.98 0.93 0.42
CA ALA A 163 1.45 2.03 1.24
C ALA A 163 2.24 1.52 2.45
N ASP A 164 3.30 2.23 2.83
CA ASP A 164 4.15 1.87 3.99
C ASP A 164 3.33 1.78 5.29
N ARG A 165 2.25 2.56 5.44
CA ARG A 165 1.37 2.54 6.63
C ARG A 165 0.66 1.20 6.86
N ILE A 166 0.52 0.36 5.83
CA ILE A 166 -0.22 -0.90 5.91
C ILE A 166 0.61 -1.99 6.62
N VAL A 167 1.93 -1.90 6.57
CA VAL A 167 2.82 -2.92 7.16
C VAL A 167 3.14 -2.70 8.64
N VAL A 168 2.55 -1.69 9.29
CA VAL A 168 2.87 -1.34 10.68
C VAL A 168 2.53 -2.48 11.63
N ALA A 169 1.30 -3.00 11.55
CA ALA A 169 0.84 -4.07 12.43
C ALA A 169 1.64 -5.37 12.23
N SER A 170 1.96 -5.72 10.99
CA SER A 170 2.78 -6.88 10.66
C SER A 170 4.23 -6.72 11.16
N SER A 171 4.80 -5.51 11.06
CA SER A 171 6.16 -5.22 11.52
C SER A 171 6.31 -5.32 13.04
N VAL A 172 5.30 -4.90 13.82
CA VAL A 172 5.31 -5.03 15.30
C VAL A 172 5.44 -6.49 15.72
N VAL A 173 4.67 -7.39 15.08
CA VAL A 173 4.76 -8.81 15.35
C VAL A 173 6.11 -9.37 14.94
N LEU A 174 6.61 -9.01 13.77
CA LEU A 174 7.95 -9.46 13.37
C LEU A 174 9.04 -8.96 14.32
N ALA A 175 8.89 -7.78 14.94
CA ALA A 175 9.81 -7.32 15.98
C ALA A 175 9.73 -8.20 17.25
N VAL A 176 8.54 -8.52 17.74
CA VAL A 176 8.34 -9.35 18.95
C VAL A 176 8.86 -10.77 18.74
N PHE A 177 8.46 -11.42 17.64
CA PHE A 177 8.89 -12.79 17.34
C PHE A 177 10.34 -12.85 16.85
N GLY A 178 10.78 -11.84 16.11
CA GLY A 178 12.17 -11.66 15.68
C GLY A 178 13.11 -11.48 16.86
N ALA A 179 12.74 -10.72 17.89
CA ALA A 179 13.53 -10.60 19.11
C ALA A 179 13.80 -11.96 19.77
N ARG A 180 12.80 -12.86 19.78
CA ARG A 180 12.97 -14.23 20.30
C ARG A 180 13.95 -15.05 19.46
N PHE A 181 13.92 -14.90 18.13
CA PHE A 181 14.91 -15.49 17.23
C PHE A 181 16.32 -14.92 17.48
N LEU A 182 16.45 -13.60 17.64
CA LEU A 182 17.72 -12.94 17.94
C LEU A 182 18.31 -13.39 19.28
N VAL A 183 17.48 -13.56 20.31
CA VAL A 183 17.89 -14.11 21.61
C VAL A 183 18.40 -15.55 21.44
N HIS A 184 17.69 -16.38 20.67
CA HIS A 184 18.13 -17.74 20.36
C HIS A 184 19.45 -17.77 19.58
N PHE A 185 19.61 -16.85 18.61
CA PHE A 185 20.84 -16.68 17.86
C PHE A 185 22.01 -16.29 18.77
N ILE A 186 21.83 -15.33 19.68
CA ILE A 186 22.86 -14.88 20.63
C ILE A 186 23.24 -16.01 21.60
N LEU A 187 22.25 -16.62 22.27
CA LEU A 187 22.49 -17.58 23.36
C LEU A 187 22.76 -19.02 22.88
N GLY A 188 22.40 -19.34 21.63
CA GLY A 188 22.45 -20.69 21.07
C GLY A 188 21.45 -21.67 21.71
N ASN A 189 21.41 -22.90 21.21
CA ASN A 189 20.65 -23.99 21.85
C ASN A 189 21.29 -24.32 23.21
N GLN A 190 20.72 -23.79 24.31
CA GLN A 190 21.08 -24.19 25.68
C GLN A 190 20.40 -25.50 26.12
N THR A 191 19.89 -26.31 25.20
CA THR A 191 19.14 -27.54 25.50
C THR A 191 20.01 -28.77 25.79
N SER A 192 21.32 -28.62 25.98
CA SER A 192 22.18 -29.74 26.41
C SER A 192 22.43 -29.70 27.91
N THR A 193 21.48 -30.27 28.65
CA THR A 193 21.74 -30.86 29.98
C THR A 193 22.65 -32.07 29.79
N SER A 194 23.94 -31.84 29.57
CA SER A 194 24.97 -32.85 29.80
C SER A 194 26.17 -32.15 30.46
N PRO A 195 26.33 -32.30 31.78
CA PRO A 195 27.45 -31.73 32.50
C PRO A 195 28.65 -32.65 32.34
N GLN A 196 29.30 -32.66 31.17
CA GLN A 196 30.64 -33.23 31.08
C GLN A 196 31.41 -32.75 29.85
N ASN A 197 32.60 -32.24 30.15
CA ASN A 197 33.76 -32.06 29.26
C ASN A 197 33.63 -31.07 28.09
N SER A 198 34.07 -29.84 28.33
CA SER A 198 35.41 -29.38 27.87
C SER A 198 35.47 -27.86 27.77
N LYS A 199 36.69 -27.35 27.93
CA LYS A 199 37.11 -25.93 27.88
C LYS A 199 36.64 -25.25 26.58
N SER A 200 35.45 -24.64 26.56
CA SER A 200 35.02 -23.78 25.46
C SER A 200 35.34 -22.32 25.78
N ARG A 201 36.62 -21.94 25.66
CA ARG A 201 37.08 -20.54 25.76
C ARG A 201 36.51 -19.67 24.62
N SER A 202 35.95 -20.28 23.57
CA SER A 202 35.27 -19.63 22.44
C SER A 202 33.83 -19.19 22.74
N ARG A 203 33.17 -19.72 23.77
CA ARG A 203 31.76 -19.41 24.09
C ARG A 203 31.47 -17.92 24.38
N PRO A 204 32.24 -17.21 25.24
CA PRO A 204 32.00 -15.79 25.47
C PRO A 204 32.36 -14.93 24.26
N LEU A 205 33.40 -15.30 23.49
CA LEU A 205 33.79 -14.59 22.28
C LEU A 205 32.72 -14.73 21.18
N THR A 206 32.18 -15.93 20.95
CA THR A 206 31.10 -16.15 19.98
C THR A 206 29.82 -15.42 20.38
N VAL A 207 29.43 -15.46 21.66
CA VAL A 207 28.29 -14.68 22.16
C VAL A 207 28.55 -13.19 21.99
N GLY A 208 29.75 -12.71 22.32
CA GLY A 208 30.16 -11.32 22.12
C GLY A 208 30.06 -10.87 20.66
N ILE A 209 30.59 -11.66 19.72
CA ILE A 209 30.48 -11.38 18.27
C ILE A 209 29.01 -11.32 17.83
N ARG A 210 28.20 -12.31 18.23
CA ARG A 210 26.76 -12.34 17.86
C ARG A 210 26.00 -11.16 18.46
N SER A 211 26.24 -10.82 19.72
CA SER A 211 25.66 -9.65 20.37
C SER A 211 26.07 -8.35 19.67
N SER A 212 27.34 -8.19 19.28
CA SER A 212 27.81 -7.03 18.52
C SER A 212 27.15 -6.94 17.15
N LEU A 213 26.96 -8.07 16.44
CA LEU A 213 26.23 -8.10 15.17
C LEU A 213 24.77 -7.69 15.33
N VAL A 214 24.09 -8.18 16.38
CA VAL A 214 22.70 -7.79 16.68
C VAL A 214 22.63 -6.31 17.06
N ALA A 215 23.55 -5.81 17.89
CA ALA A 215 23.61 -4.41 18.27
C ALA A 215 23.86 -3.49 17.05
N ALA A 216 24.79 -3.85 16.17
CA ALA A 216 25.02 -3.15 14.91
C ALA A 216 23.77 -3.16 14.03
N GLY A 217 23.05 -4.28 13.95
CA GLY A 217 21.77 -4.39 13.26
C GLY A 217 20.69 -3.47 13.83
N ILE A 218 20.57 -3.39 15.16
CA ILE A 218 19.63 -2.48 15.83
C ILE A 218 19.98 -1.01 15.55
N VAL A 219 21.26 -0.65 15.63
CA VAL A 219 21.72 0.73 15.32
C VAL A 219 21.43 1.08 13.86
N PHE A 220 21.71 0.16 12.93
CA PHE A 220 21.39 0.33 11.52
C PHE A 220 19.89 0.52 11.28
N MET A 221 19.05 -0.30 11.91
CA MET A 221 17.59 -0.17 11.84
C MET A 221 17.11 1.15 12.46
N GLY A 222 17.68 1.56 13.61
CA GLY A 222 17.40 2.84 14.25
C GLY A 222 17.74 4.02 13.33
N TYR A 223 18.89 3.98 12.66
CA TYR A 223 19.27 4.97 11.65
C TYR A 223 18.27 5.03 10.49
N ARG A 224 17.86 3.87 9.94
CA ARG A 224 16.85 3.82 8.88
C ARG A 224 15.51 4.42 9.32
N VAL A 225 15.07 4.14 10.55
CA VAL A 225 13.85 4.72 11.11
C VAL A 225 13.99 6.22 11.26
N MET A 226 15.11 6.72 11.81
CA MET A 226 15.34 8.17 11.95
C MET A 226 15.34 8.88 10.59
N HIS A 227 16.05 8.33 9.60
CA HIS A 227 16.08 8.87 8.25
C HIS A 227 14.67 8.91 7.64
N ARG A 228 13.94 7.79 7.71
CA ARG A 228 12.58 7.71 7.16
C ARG A 228 11.61 8.64 7.88
N SER A 229 11.67 8.72 9.21
CA SER A 229 10.87 9.67 9.97
C SER A 229 11.15 11.11 9.55
N GLY A 230 12.41 11.45 9.27
CA GLY A 230 12.78 12.76 8.73
C GLY A 230 12.07 13.09 7.41
N GLU A 231 12.04 12.13 6.47
CA GLU A 231 11.32 12.30 5.19
C GLU A 231 9.82 12.54 5.38
N TRP A 232 9.20 11.99 6.44
CA TRP A 232 7.78 12.21 6.74
C TRP A 232 7.46 13.55 7.42
N MET A 233 8.47 14.31 7.85
CA MET A 233 8.25 15.58 8.55
C MET A 233 7.85 16.71 7.62
N THR A 234 8.17 16.64 6.32
CA THR A 234 7.83 17.68 5.35
C THR A 234 7.24 17.07 4.08
N SER A 235 6.25 17.75 3.49
CA SER A 235 5.66 17.31 2.22
C SER A 235 6.68 17.22 1.08
N PRO A 236 7.62 18.18 0.91
CA PRO A 236 8.65 18.07 -0.13
C PRO A 236 9.54 16.83 0.04
N ASP A 237 10.10 16.60 1.23
CA ASP A 237 11.00 15.46 1.45
C ASP A 237 10.27 14.13 1.26
N LEU A 238 9.01 14.06 1.69
CA LEU A 238 8.15 12.89 1.53
C LEU A 238 7.92 12.56 0.05
N LEU A 239 7.53 13.57 -0.75
CA LEU A 239 7.25 13.39 -2.18
C LEU A 239 8.53 13.13 -2.99
N GLU A 240 9.64 13.76 -2.64
CA GLU A 240 10.95 13.48 -3.25
C GLU A 240 11.39 12.04 -2.95
N SER A 241 11.22 11.56 -1.71
CA SER A 241 11.51 10.16 -1.36
C SER A 241 10.60 9.18 -2.12
N SER A 242 9.31 9.52 -2.27
CA SER A 242 8.35 8.74 -3.05
C SER A 242 8.77 8.61 -4.51
N LEU A 243 9.20 9.69 -5.15
CA LEU A 243 9.64 9.67 -6.55
C LEU A 243 10.95 8.94 -6.75
N LYS A 244 11.84 8.89 -5.75
CA LYS A 244 13.03 8.02 -5.80
C LYS A 244 12.65 6.54 -5.85
N ALA A 245 11.62 6.13 -5.11
CA ALA A 245 11.11 4.76 -5.08
C ALA A 245 10.26 4.42 -6.30
N CYS A 246 9.36 5.33 -6.69
CA CYS A 246 8.47 5.18 -7.84
C CYS A 246 8.47 6.43 -8.73
N PRO A 247 9.46 6.57 -9.63
CA PRO A 247 9.53 7.72 -10.54
C PRO A 247 8.44 7.69 -11.61
N ARG A 248 7.83 6.52 -11.85
CA ARG A 248 6.75 6.29 -12.83
C ARG A 248 5.36 6.46 -12.24
N SER A 249 5.22 7.00 -11.03
CA SER A 249 3.91 7.30 -10.44
C SER A 249 3.35 8.61 -11.02
N ALA A 250 2.30 8.56 -11.83
CA ALA A 250 1.63 9.77 -12.33
C ALA A 250 1.13 10.66 -11.17
N LYS A 251 0.55 10.04 -10.12
CA LYS A 251 0.10 10.73 -8.92
C LYS A 251 1.24 11.42 -8.17
N SER A 252 2.37 10.76 -7.93
CA SER A 252 3.49 11.37 -7.20
C SER A 252 4.12 12.52 -7.99
N ASN A 253 4.25 12.38 -9.32
CA ASN A 253 4.72 13.48 -10.18
C ASN A 253 3.74 14.67 -10.11
N LEU A 254 2.43 14.40 -10.14
CA LEU A 254 1.44 15.46 -10.02
C LEU A 254 1.45 16.13 -8.64
N GLU A 255 1.60 15.37 -7.56
CA GLU A 255 1.66 15.91 -6.19
C GLU A 255 2.91 16.78 -5.98
N ILE A 256 4.09 16.34 -6.45
CA ILE A 256 5.30 17.16 -6.31
C ILE A 256 5.22 18.43 -7.15
N SER A 257 4.54 18.38 -8.31
CA SER A 257 4.35 19.58 -9.13
C SER A 257 3.59 20.69 -8.38
N LYS A 258 2.70 20.35 -7.44
CA LYS A 258 1.99 21.33 -6.60
C LYS A 258 2.94 22.10 -5.69
N ILE A 259 3.95 21.41 -5.14
CA ILE A 259 5.02 22.02 -4.33
C ILE A 259 5.70 23.12 -5.15
N TYR A 260 6.22 22.75 -6.32
CA TYR A 260 6.96 23.64 -7.20
C TYR A 260 6.08 24.68 -7.91
N SER A 261 4.77 24.43 -8.05
CA SER A 261 3.81 25.41 -8.56
C SER A 261 3.57 26.58 -7.58
N GLY A 262 4.22 26.60 -6.42
CA GLY A 262 4.10 27.66 -5.43
C GLY A 262 3.08 27.39 -4.33
N LEU A 263 2.85 26.11 -3.99
CA LEU A 263 2.20 25.77 -2.71
C LEU A 263 3.08 26.23 -1.53
N TYR A 264 4.40 26.17 -1.72
CA TYR A 264 5.41 26.70 -0.81
C TYR A 264 6.17 27.81 -1.54
N PRO A 265 6.08 29.09 -1.09
CA PRO A 265 6.72 30.21 -1.77
C PRO A 265 8.23 30.03 -1.97
N GLU A 266 8.91 29.40 -1.02
CA GLU A 266 10.35 29.13 -1.03
C GLU A 266 10.77 28.00 -1.99
N LYS A 267 9.81 27.20 -2.49
CA LYS A 267 10.04 26.13 -3.46
C LYS A 267 9.47 26.46 -4.84
N LEU A 268 9.04 27.69 -5.08
CA LEU A 268 8.45 28.09 -6.35
C LEU A 268 9.45 27.91 -7.51
N ASP A 269 9.13 26.98 -8.40
CA ASP A 269 9.85 26.73 -9.65
C ASP A 269 8.82 26.26 -10.70
N MET A 270 8.37 27.20 -11.53
CA MET A 270 7.30 26.95 -12.50
C MET A 270 7.74 26.02 -13.64
N GLU A 271 9.02 26.02 -14.01
CA GLU A 271 9.53 25.15 -15.07
C GLU A 271 9.72 23.72 -14.57
N LEU A 272 10.18 23.56 -13.33
CA LEU A 272 10.25 22.24 -12.70
C LEU A 272 8.84 21.69 -12.46
N ALA A 273 7.90 22.52 -11.99
CA ALA A 273 6.50 22.12 -11.86
C ALA A 273 5.92 21.63 -13.20
N LYS A 274 6.15 22.39 -14.27
CA LYS A 274 5.74 22.04 -15.63
C LYS A 274 6.29 20.66 -16.05
N THR A 275 7.59 20.44 -15.84
CA THR A 275 8.25 19.16 -16.17
C THR A 275 7.59 17.98 -15.46
N TYR A 276 7.23 18.12 -14.18
CA TYR A 276 6.54 17.07 -13.44
C TYR A 276 5.09 16.85 -13.91
N ILE A 277 4.37 17.90 -14.29
CA ILE A 277 3.01 17.76 -14.86
C ILE A 277 3.08 17.05 -16.22
N GLU A 278 4.02 17.44 -17.08
CA GLU A 278 4.27 16.79 -18.37
C GLU A 278 4.61 15.32 -18.18
N LYS A 279 5.44 14.99 -17.18
CA LYS A 279 5.79 13.61 -16.86
C LYS A 279 4.59 12.81 -16.38
N ALA A 280 3.73 13.40 -15.54
CA ALA A 280 2.49 12.75 -15.12
C ALA A 280 1.58 12.46 -16.33
N GLU A 281 1.49 13.40 -17.28
CA GLU A 281 0.67 13.27 -18.50
C GLU A 281 1.23 12.24 -19.48
N GLU A 282 2.56 12.11 -19.55
CA GLU A 282 3.22 11.06 -20.33
C GLU A 282 2.95 9.67 -19.76
N ILE A 283 2.96 9.53 -18.42
CA ILE A 283 2.74 8.25 -17.73
C ILE A 283 1.29 7.80 -17.84
N ASP A 284 0.34 8.70 -17.58
CA ASP A 284 -1.09 8.42 -17.63
C ASP A 284 -1.83 9.58 -18.31
N PRO A 285 -2.03 9.51 -19.64
CA PRO A 285 -2.75 10.53 -20.40
C PRO A 285 -4.22 10.67 -20.02
N GLU A 286 -4.81 9.65 -19.38
CA GLU A 286 -6.20 9.64 -18.93
C GLU A 286 -6.35 10.18 -17.50
N TYR A 287 -5.25 10.46 -16.81
CA TYR A 287 -5.28 10.96 -15.44
C TYR A 287 -5.81 12.39 -15.36
N CYS A 288 -7.10 12.49 -15.08
CA CYS A 288 -7.83 13.74 -15.24
C CYS A 288 -7.37 14.87 -14.31
N ASP A 289 -6.81 14.56 -13.14
CA ASP A 289 -6.30 15.55 -12.18
C ASP A 289 -5.20 16.43 -12.78
N ILE A 290 -4.52 15.94 -13.82
CA ILE A 290 -3.49 16.66 -14.57
C ILE A 290 -4.05 17.93 -15.19
N HIS A 291 -5.27 17.91 -15.72
CA HIS A 291 -5.89 19.09 -16.34
C HIS A 291 -6.14 20.20 -15.33
N TRP A 292 -6.55 19.84 -14.11
CA TRP A 292 -6.69 20.79 -13.01
C TRP A 292 -5.36 21.43 -12.65
N GLN A 293 -4.30 20.64 -12.55
CA GLN A 293 -2.97 21.16 -12.21
C GLN A 293 -2.39 22.05 -13.31
N TRP A 294 -2.57 21.67 -14.58
CA TRP A 294 -2.23 22.52 -15.72
C TRP A 294 -2.99 23.84 -15.67
N ALA A 295 -4.30 23.82 -15.37
CA ALA A 295 -5.08 25.05 -15.27
C ALA A 295 -4.49 25.98 -14.20
N GLN A 296 -4.13 25.46 -13.02
CA GLN A 296 -3.47 26.28 -12.00
C GLN A 296 -2.14 26.89 -12.47
N LEU A 297 -1.30 26.10 -13.13
CA LEU A 297 -0.01 26.56 -13.65
C LEU A 297 -0.19 27.64 -14.75
N LEU A 298 -1.06 27.37 -15.73
CA LEU A 298 -1.32 28.25 -16.88
C LEU A 298 -1.94 29.58 -16.44
N PHE A 299 -2.82 29.55 -15.44
CA PHE A 299 -3.39 30.76 -14.86
C PHE A 299 -2.30 31.66 -14.26
N LYS A 300 -1.36 31.09 -13.50
CA LYS A 300 -0.20 31.82 -12.96
C LYS A 300 0.74 32.35 -14.04
N GLN A 301 0.87 31.62 -15.15
CA GLN A 301 1.62 32.05 -16.34
C GLN A 301 0.86 33.05 -17.23
N GLN A 302 -0.37 33.45 -16.86
CA GLN A 302 -1.24 34.33 -17.66
C GLN A 302 -1.57 33.79 -19.07
N ARG A 303 -1.47 32.48 -19.26
CA ARG A 303 -1.80 31.78 -20.53
C ARG A 303 -3.27 31.39 -20.55
N TYR A 304 -4.14 32.40 -20.61
CA TYR A 304 -5.58 32.23 -20.39
C TYR A 304 -6.27 31.33 -21.42
N LEU A 305 -5.87 31.35 -22.69
CA LEU A 305 -6.51 30.51 -23.71
C LEU A 305 -6.30 29.00 -23.45
N GLU A 306 -5.08 28.62 -23.07
CA GLU A 306 -4.79 27.22 -22.74
C GLU A 306 -5.39 26.82 -21.39
N PHE A 307 -5.42 27.77 -20.45
CA PHE A 307 -6.10 27.61 -19.18
C PHE A 307 -7.59 27.28 -19.38
N GLU A 308 -8.30 28.02 -20.25
CA GLU A 308 -9.71 27.77 -20.55
C GLU A 308 -9.95 26.32 -21.02
N GLY A 309 -9.10 25.84 -21.94
CA GLY A 309 -9.19 24.47 -22.45
C GLY A 309 -8.90 23.40 -21.39
N ARG A 310 -7.84 23.58 -20.60
CA ARG A 310 -7.48 22.64 -19.51
C ARG A 310 -8.50 22.67 -18.37
N LEU A 311 -9.02 23.83 -18.01
CA LEU A 311 -10.07 23.97 -16.99
C LEU A 311 -11.36 23.27 -17.42
N THR A 312 -11.75 23.40 -18.69
CA THR A 312 -12.92 22.70 -19.22
C THR A 312 -12.78 21.18 -19.10
N LYS A 313 -11.60 20.62 -19.45
CA LYS A 313 -11.32 19.19 -19.26
C LYS A 313 -11.35 18.76 -17.78
N ALA A 314 -10.93 19.63 -16.86
CA ALA A 314 -11.05 19.36 -15.44
C ALA A 314 -12.52 19.35 -14.98
N VAL A 315 -13.36 20.25 -15.49
CA VAL A 315 -14.80 20.25 -15.20
C VAL A 315 -15.51 19.00 -15.72
N THR A 316 -15.10 18.46 -16.88
CA THR A 316 -15.71 17.24 -17.41
C THR A 316 -15.34 15.98 -16.62
N CYS A 317 -14.38 16.05 -15.70
CA CYS A 317 -13.95 14.89 -14.93
C CYS A 317 -14.73 14.74 -13.62
N PRO A 318 -15.28 13.56 -13.30
CA PRO A 318 -15.97 13.29 -12.03
C PRO A 318 -15.12 13.60 -10.78
N PHE A 319 -13.81 13.38 -10.85
CA PHE A 319 -12.90 13.50 -9.72
C PHE A 319 -12.44 14.93 -9.44
N THR A 320 -12.53 15.84 -10.41
CA THR A 320 -12.13 17.25 -10.25
C THR A 320 -13.26 18.25 -10.43
N THR A 321 -14.42 17.85 -10.98
CA THR A 321 -15.54 18.77 -11.24
C THR A 321 -15.98 19.55 -10.00
N GLY A 322 -15.98 18.92 -8.81
CA GLY A 322 -16.39 19.58 -7.57
C GLY A 322 -15.53 20.79 -7.21
N GLY A 323 -14.24 20.77 -7.53
CA GLY A 323 -13.33 21.91 -7.35
C GLY A 323 -13.21 22.79 -8.60
N ALA A 324 -13.31 22.20 -9.79
CA ALA A 324 -13.10 22.89 -11.06
C ALA A 324 -14.29 23.74 -11.51
N TYR A 325 -15.53 23.28 -11.25
CA TYR A 325 -16.73 23.97 -11.70
C TYR A 325 -16.92 25.35 -11.05
N PRO A 326 -16.71 25.52 -9.72
CA PRO A 326 -16.75 26.86 -9.12
C PRO A 326 -15.73 27.83 -9.73
N LEU A 327 -14.51 27.35 -10.00
CA LEU A 327 -13.48 28.17 -10.65
C LEU A 327 -13.87 28.53 -12.09
N PHE A 328 -14.46 27.60 -12.82
CA PHE A 328 -14.99 27.84 -14.17
C PHE A 328 -16.04 28.94 -14.16
N GLU A 329 -17.06 28.85 -13.31
CA GLU A 329 -18.11 29.86 -13.20
C GLU A 329 -17.55 31.22 -12.76
N GLN A 330 -16.65 31.24 -11.77
CA GLN A 330 -16.02 32.48 -11.30
C GLN A 330 -15.19 33.14 -12.41
N TYR A 331 -14.34 32.38 -13.09
CA TYR A 331 -13.50 32.88 -14.17
C TYR A 331 -14.34 33.49 -15.30
N TRP A 332 -15.32 32.74 -15.82
CA TRP A 332 -16.16 33.22 -16.90
C TRP A 332 -17.08 34.36 -16.49
N GLY A 333 -17.52 34.40 -15.22
CA GLY A 333 -18.26 35.53 -14.67
C GLY A 333 -17.48 36.84 -14.75
N MET A 334 -16.16 36.80 -14.49
CA MET A 334 -15.29 37.97 -14.59
C MET A 334 -14.97 38.33 -16.05
N VAL A 335 -14.53 37.36 -16.85
CA VAL A 335 -14.05 37.62 -18.22
C VAL A 335 -15.19 38.06 -19.15
N SER A 336 -16.41 37.56 -18.94
CA SER A 336 -17.57 37.96 -19.75
C SER A 336 -18.02 39.40 -19.51
N GLN A 337 -17.62 40.01 -18.39
CA GLN A 337 -17.94 41.41 -18.05
C GLN A 337 -16.89 42.41 -18.55
N ASP A 338 -15.79 41.94 -19.16
CA ASP A 338 -14.76 42.82 -19.74
C ASP A 338 -15.36 43.63 -20.90
N PRO A 339 -15.35 44.98 -20.85
CA PRO A 339 -15.91 45.84 -21.89
C PRO A 339 -15.27 45.65 -23.28
N ASN A 340 -14.00 45.22 -23.33
CA ASN A 340 -13.23 45.11 -24.56
C ASN A 340 -13.24 43.69 -25.15
N HIS A 341 -13.24 42.67 -24.29
CA HIS A 341 -13.07 41.27 -24.70
C HIS A 341 -14.24 40.34 -24.34
N GLY A 342 -15.25 40.84 -23.62
CA GLY A 342 -16.35 40.05 -23.08
C GLY A 342 -17.19 39.34 -24.14
N ALA A 343 -17.44 39.97 -25.29
CA ALA A 343 -18.24 39.35 -26.37
C ALA A 343 -17.56 38.10 -26.96
N ALA A 344 -16.24 38.13 -27.16
CA ALA A 344 -15.49 36.98 -27.63
C ALA A 344 -15.41 35.88 -26.56
N ALA A 345 -15.29 36.28 -25.29
CA ALA A 345 -15.29 35.35 -24.16
C ALA A 345 -16.63 34.62 -24.01
N VAL A 346 -17.77 35.30 -24.19
CA VAL A 346 -19.11 34.69 -24.14
C VAL A 346 -19.25 33.60 -25.21
N LYS A 347 -18.73 33.85 -26.43
CA LYS A 347 -18.73 32.85 -27.49
C LYS A 347 -17.92 31.60 -27.12
N ARG A 348 -16.68 31.78 -26.63
CA ARG A 348 -15.83 30.66 -26.19
C ARG A 348 -16.46 29.89 -25.03
N ARG A 349 -17.03 30.60 -24.05
CA ARG A 349 -17.77 29.98 -22.94
C ARG A 349 -18.89 29.08 -23.46
N ALA A 350 -19.68 29.54 -24.42
CA ALA A 350 -20.78 28.75 -24.98
C ALA A 350 -20.28 27.44 -25.64
N GLU A 351 -19.14 27.50 -26.33
CA GLU A 351 -18.47 26.33 -26.89
C GLU A 351 -18.06 25.34 -25.78
N TYR A 352 -17.40 25.80 -24.72
CA TYR A 352 -17.00 24.94 -23.59
C TYR A 352 -18.18 24.38 -22.79
N VAL A 353 -19.25 25.16 -22.59
CA VAL A 353 -20.47 24.68 -21.93
C VAL A 353 -21.12 23.55 -22.73
N THR A 354 -21.09 23.62 -24.07
CA THR A 354 -21.59 22.55 -24.93
C THR A 354 -20.79 21.26 -24.73
N ILE A 355 -19.46 21.37 -24.64
CA ILE A 355 -18.58 20.22 -24.35
C ILE A 355 -18.90 19.62 -22.97
N ILE A 356 -19.08 20.46 -21.95
CA ILE A 356 -19.42 20.01 -20.59
C ILE A 356 -20.76 19.29 -20.57
N GLN A 357 -21.78 19.84 -21.24
CA GLN A 357 -23.10 19.21 -21.32
C GLN A 357 -23.05 17.85 -22.03
N ALA A 358 -22.27 17.73 -23.10
CA ALA A 358 -22.07 16.46 -23.79
C ALA A 358 -21.40 15.42 -22.88
N ALA A 359 -20.34 15.80 -22.15
CA ALA A 359 -19.68 14.91 -21.20
C ALA A 359 -20.59 14.47 -20.05
N VAL A 360 -21.43 15.37 -19.53
CA VAL A 360 -22.42 15.04 -18.49
C VAL A 360 -23.48 14.07 -19.01
N ALA A 361 -23.91 14.23 -20.27
CA ALA A 361 -24.87 13.31 -20.88
C ALA A 361 -24.26 11.91 -21.05
N GLU A 362 -23.03 11.82 -21.56
CA GLU A 362 -22.29 10.57 -21.71
C GLU A 362 -22.11 9.84 -20.37
N ALA A 363 -21.71 10.57 -19.31
CA ALA A 363 -21.54 9.99 -17.98
C ALA A 363 -22.85 9.43 -17.40
N LYS A 364 -24.00 10.08 -17.66
CA LYS A 364 -25.32 9.57 -17.26
C LYS A 364 -25.69 8.30 -18.02
N ASP A 365 -25.44 8.26 -19.33
CA ASP A 365 -25.68 7.08 -20.15
C ASP A 365 -24.83 5.88 -19.68
N ASP A 366 -23.58 6.13 -19.27
CA ASP A 366 -22.70 5.11 -18.69
C ASP A 366 -23.19 4.59 -17.34
N GLU A 367 -23.65 5.47 -16.46
CA GLU A 367 -24.23 5.08 -15.18
C GLU A 367 -25.47 4.20 -15.39
N GLU A 368 -26.36 4.58 -16.31
CA GLU A 368 -27.54 3.79 -16.66
C GLU A 368 -27.19 2.42 -17.28
N ARG A 369 -26.13 2.34 -18.09
CA ARG A 369 -25.63 1.08 -18.64
C ARG A 369 -25.08 0.16 -17.54
N ASN A 370 -24.36 0.73 -16.57
CA ASN A 370 -23.77 -0.03 -15.47
C ASN A 370 -24.83 -0.53 -14.47
N LEU A 371 -25.90 0.24 -14.24
CA LEU A 371 -27.03 -0.19 -13.40
C LEU A 371 -27.85 -1.35 -14.00
N LYS A 372 -27.77 -1.57 -15.32
CA LYS A 372 -28.49 -2.64 -16.04
C LYS A 372 -27.70 -3.95 -16.17
N LYS A 373 -26.41 -3.95 -15.80
CA LYS A 373 -25.53 -5.12 -15.78
C LYS A 373 -25.46 -5.70 -14.38
#